data_AF-A0A3M1Y6A8-F1
#
_entry.id   AF-A0A3M1Y6A8-F1
#
_cell.length_a   1.000
_cell.length_b   1.000
_cell.length_c   1.000
_cell.angle_alpha   90.00
_cell.angle_beta   90.00
_cell.angle_gamma   90.00
#
_symmetry.space_group_name_H-M   'P 1'
#
loop_
_entity.id
_entity.type
_entity.pdbx_description
1 polymer ?
#
loop_
_entity_poly.entity_id
_entity_poly.type
_entity_poly.pdbx_seq_one_letter_code
_entity_poly.pdbx_strand_id
1 'polypeptide(L)' 'MWSRLLKLRFWLFQRHRYRHLVLEYIVGKPFLVLPDVFNPGLFPTGVFLAKQLKHFLQPHHTVLDMGTGSGVGA' A
#
# COMPACT_ATOMS: atom_id res chain seq x y z
N MET A 1 -17.71 13.17 4.77
CA MET A 1 -16.55 13.98 5.25
C MET A 1 -15.20 13.31 5.03
N TRP A 2 -15.02 12.04 5.40
CA TRP A 2 -13.73 11.32 5.34
C TRP A 2 -13.00 11.37 3.99
N SER A 3 -13.69 11.09 2.87
CA SER A 3 -13.08 11.14 1.53
C SER A 3 -12.49 12.52 1.18
N ARG A 4 -13.10 13.61 1.64
CA ARG A 4 -12.59 14.97 1.41
C ARG A 4 -11.27 15.22 2.13
N LEU A 5 -11.14 14.75 3.37
CA LEU A 5 -9.90 14.86 4.15
C LEU A 5 -8.76 14.07 3.51
N LEU A 6 -9.05 12.85 3.03
CA LEU A 6 -8.05 12.03 2.33
C LEU A 6 -7.58 12.69 1.03
N LYS A 7 -8.51 13.27 0.26
CA LYS A 7 -8.17 14.03 -0.96
C LYS A 7 -7.33 15.26 -0.63
N LEU A 8 -7.70 16.02 0.40
CA LEU A 8 -6.93 17.20 0.82
C LEU A 8 -5.50 16.81 1.25
N ARG A 9 -5.38 15.80 2.11
CA ARG A 9 -4.08 15.28 2.55
C ARG A 9 -3.23 14.80 1.37
N PHE A 10 -3.85 14.10 0.41
CA PHE A 10 -3.17 13.65 -0.79
C PHE A 10 -2.58 14.83 -1.56
N TRP A 11 -3.41 15.84 -1.85
CA TRP A 11 -2.99 17.01 -2.62
C TRP A 11 -1.92 17.83 -1.92
N LEU A 12 -2.04 18.04 -0.61
CA LEU A 12 -1.10 18.86 0.16
C LEU A 12 0.23 18.16 0.43
N PHE A 13 0.22 16.84 0.69
CA PHE A 13 1.39 16.17 1.27
C PHE A 13 1.87 14.93 0.51
N GLN A 14 1.08 14.34 -0.39
CA GLN A 14 1.39 13.01 -0.93
C GLN A 14 1.44 12.95 -2.45
N ARG A 15 1.05 14.02 -3.14
CA ARG A 15 1.04 14.09 -4.61
C ARG A 15 2.41 13.76 -5.21
N HIS A 16 3.50 14.17 -4.57
CA HIS A 16 4.87 13.89 -5.03
C HIS A 16 5.24 12.39 -5.02
N ARG A 17 4.43 11.54 -4.35
CA ARG A 17 4.60 10.08 -4.33
C ARG A 17 3.70 9.34 -5.32
N TYR A 18 2.86 10.06 -6.05
CA TYR A 18 1.92 9.49 -7.02
C TYR A 18 2.51 9.54 -8.42
N ARG A 19 2.51 8.40 -9.13
CA ARG A 19 3.13 8.23 -10.47
C ARG A 19 4.64 8.54 -10.50
N HIS A 20 5.30 8.35 -9.38
CA HIS A 20 6.75 8.45 -9.24
C HIS A 20 7.31 7.15 -8.69
N LEU A 21 8.59 6.88 -8.97
CA LEU A 21 9.34 5.80 -8.34
C LEU A 21 9.58 6.16 -6.86
N VAL A 22 9.05 5.36 -5.93
CA VAL A 22 9.16 5.62 -4.49
C VAL A 22 9.46 4.33 -3.75
N LEU A 23 10.33 4.41 -2.74
CA LEU A 23 10.52 3.34 -1.76
C LEU A 23 9.60 3.57 -0.56
N GLU A 24 8.66 2.66 -0.35
CA GLU A 24 7.72 2.66 0.77
C GLU A 24 8.10 1.61 1.80
N TYR A 25 7.89 1.91 3.08
CA TYR A 25 8.06 0.93 4.16
C TYR A 25 6.71 0.59 4.78
N ILE A 26 6.24 -0.65 4.56
CA ILE A 26 4.90 -1.09 4.95
C ILE A 26 5.02 -2.33 5.80
N VAL A 27 4.51 -2.23 7.04
CA VAL A 27 4.61 -3.26 8.08
C VAL A 27 6.04 -3.83 8.24
N GLY A 28 7.03 -2.95 8.14
CA GLY A 28 8.46 -3.27 8.28
C GLY A 28 9.15 -3.80 7.03
N LYS A 29 8.43 -4.00 5.91
CA LYS A 29 9.01 -4.47 4.64
C LYS A 29 9.18 -3.30 3.65
N PRO A 30 10.30 -3.22 2.91
CA PRO A 30 10.46 -2.24 1.83
C PRO A 30 9.69 -2.68 0.58
N PHE A 31 9.03 -1.73 -0.08
CA PHE A 31 8.34 -1.90 -1.35
C PHE A 31 8.81 -0.83 -2.32
N LEU A 32 9.44 -1.24 -3.43
CA LEU A 32 9.76 -0.33 -4.53
C LEU A 32 8.52 -0.17 -5.41
N VAL A 33 7.86 0.97 -5.29
CA VAL A 33 6.66 1.28 -6.06
C VAL A 33 7.06 2.03 -7.32
N LEU A 34 6.80 1.41 -8.47
CA LEU A 34 7.05 1.99 -9.78
C LEU A 34 5.98 3.02 -10.16
N PRO A 35 6.26 3.94 -11.09
CA PRO A 35 5.23 4.77 -11.71
C PRO A 35 4.05 3.93 -12.21
N ASP A 36 2.84 4.47 -12.07
CA ASP A 36 1.56 3.86 -12.46
C ASP A 36 1.17 2.56 -11.73
N VAL A 37 2.02 2.02 -10.85
CA VAL A 37 1.64 0.97 -9.90
C VAL A 37 0.91 1.60 -8.72
N PHE A 38 -0.16 0.94 -8.24
CA PHE A 38 -0.86 1.35 -7.04
C PHE A 38 0.10 1.46 -5.85
N ASN A 39 0.20 2.64 -5.22
CA ASN A 39 1.04 2.83 -4.05
C ASN A 39 0.22 2.57 -2.75
N PRO A 40 0.43 1.43 -2.07
CA PRO A 40 -0.31 1.06 -0.85
C PRO A 40 -0.03 1.97 0.36
N GLY A 41 1.06 2.74 0.34
CA GLY A 41 1.42 3.69 1.38
C GLY A 41 0.70 5.05 1.25
N LEU A 42 0.13 5.36 0.08
CA LEU A 42 -0.56 6.64 -0.13
C LEU A 42 -1.78 6.77 0.78
N PHE A 43 -2.60 5.74 0.91
CA PHE A 43 -3.82 5.78 1.72
C PHE A 43 -3.77 4.79 2.88
N PRO A 44 -4.35 5.12 4.05
CA PRO A 44 -4.29 4.26 5.23
C PRO A 44 -4.85 2.85 5.01
N THR A 45 -5.76 2.68 4.05
CA THR A 45 -6.42 1.41 3.73
C THR A 45 -5.46 0.35 3.20
N GLY A 46 -4.44 0.71 2.41
CA GLY A 46 -3.45 -0.24 1.90
C GLY A 46 -2.58 -0.80 3.03
N VAL A 47 -2.09 0.08 3.90
CA VAL A 47 -1.35 -0.31 5.11
C VAL A 47 -2.23 -1.12 6.06
N PHE A 48 -3.51 -0.75 6.21
CA PHE A 48 -4.46 -1.49 7.03
C PHE A 48 -4.66 -2.92 6.52
N LEU A 49 -4.86 -3.11 5.20
CA LEU A 49 -4.98 -4.44 4.59
C LEU A 49 -3.74 -5.30 4.89
N ALA A 50 -2.53 -4.76 4.66
CA ALA A 50 -1.29 -5.48 4.93
C ALA A 50 -1.14 -5.89 6.40
N LYS A 51 -1.57 -5.02 7.33
CA LYS A 51 -1.60 -5.34 8.77
C LYS A 51 -2.61 -6.44 9.08
N GLN A 52 -3.80 -6.41 8.49
CA GLN A 52 -4.82 -7.43 8.72
C GLN A 52 -4.39 -8.78 8.18
N LEU A 53 -3.85 -8.84 6.96
CA LEU A 53 -3.36 -10.10 6.36
C LEU A 53 -2.37 -10.85 7.24
N LYS A 54 -1.47 -10.14 7.96
CA LYS A 54 -0.54 -10.79 8.90
C LYS A 54 -1.22 -11.63 9.99
N HIS A 55 -2.48 -11.34 10.34
CA HIS A 55 -3.21 -12.11 11.35
C HIS A 55 -3.85 -13.38 10.76
N PHE A 56 -4.06 -13.42 9.44
CA PHE A 56 -4.67 -14.56 8.74
C PHE A 56 -3.65 -15.49 8.09
N LEU A 57 -2.43 -14.99 7.84
CA LEU A 57 -1.35 -15.74 7.24
C LEU A 57 -0.55 -16.48 8.32
N GLN A 58 -0.54 -17.81 8.25
CA GLN A 58 0.32 -18.64 9.06
C GLN A 58 1.54 -19.10 8.25
N PRO A 59 2.68 -19.40 8.91
CA PRO A 59 3.77 -20.11 8.26
C PRO A 59 3.24 -21.36 7.54
N HIS A 60 3.74 -21.63 6.34
CA HIS A 60 3.36 -22.77 5.48
C HIS A 60 2.03 -22.69 4.74
N HIS A 61 1.26 -21.61 4.86
CA HIS A 61 0.13 -21.39 3.95
C HIS A 61 0.63 -21.12 2.52
N THR A 62 0.02 -21.81 1.55
CA THR A 62 0.17 -21.48 0.13
C THR A 62 -0.94 -20.52 -0.26
N VAL A 63 -0.57 -19.31 -0.69
CA VAL A 63 -1.51 -18.22 -0.96
C VAL A 63 -1.30 -17.71 -2.37
N LEU A 64 -2.40 -17.44 -3.06
CA LEU A 64 -2.42 -16.77 -4.36
C LEU A 64 -2.81 -15.31 -4.15
N ASP A 65 -1.89 -14.40 -4.43
CA ASP A 65 -2.16 -12.95 -4.44
C ASP A 65 -2.60 -12.49 -5.84
N MET A 66 -3.90 -12.38 -6.04
CA MET A 66 -4.47 -11.97 -7.33
C MET A 66 -4.52 -10.45 -7.48
N GLY A 67 -4.10 -9.96 -8.66
CA GLY A 67 -4.07 -8.52 -8.90
C GLY A 67 -3.06 -7.79 -8.00
N THR A 68 -1.97 -8.49 -7.65
CA THR A 68 -1.01 -8.10 -6.60
C THR A 68 -0.44 -6.68 -6.75
N GLY A 69 -0.36 -6.14 -7.96
CA GLY A 69 0.09 -4.77 -8.22
C GLY A 69 1.45 -4.51 -7.60
N SER A 70 1.48 -3.74 -6.50
CA SER A 70 2.70 -3.43 -5.75
C SER A 70 3.26 -4.59 -4.91
N GLY A 71 2.60 -5.75 -4.85
CA GLY A 71 3.06 -6.88 -4.05
C GLY A 71 2.67 -6.83 -2.58
N VAL A 72 1.80 -5.89 -2.16
CA VAL A 72 1.59 -5.61 -0.72
C VAL A 72 0.86 -6.72 0.03
N GLY A 73 0.17 -7.60 -0.70
CA GLY A 73 -0.53 -8.76 -0.15
C GLY A 73 0.37 -9.96 0.13
N ALA A 74 1.64 -9.91 -0.28
CA ALA A 74 2.61 -11.00 -0.18
C ALA A 74 3.51 -11.00 1.08
#